data_AF-A0A3D4KV27-F1
#
_entry.id   AF-A0A3D4KV27-F1
#
_cell.length_a   1.000
_cell.length_b   1.000
_cell.length_c   1.000
_cell.angle_alpha   90.00
_cell.angle_beta   90.00
_cell.angle_gamma   90.00
#
_symmetry.space_group_name_H-M   'P 1'
#
loop_
_entity.id
_entity.type
_entity.pdbx_description
1 polymer ?
#
loop_
_entity_poly.entity_id
_entity_poly.type
_entity_poly.pdbx_seq_one_letter_code
_entity_poly.pdbx_strand_id
1 'polypeptide(L)' 'NGFLTSVLGHVPRSGEIFETDYGGYNFHVISISNHVIQSVRVRAIKDPSSGAGT' A
#
# COMPACT_ATOMS: atom_id res chain seq x y z
N ASN A 1 5.29 -8.44 3.24
CA ASN A 1 6.57 -8.03 2.60
C ASN A 1 6.67 -8.52 1.17
N GLY A 2 6.75 -9.84 0.91
CA GLY A 2 6.92 -10.40 -0.44
C GLY A 2 6.03 -9.79 -1.54
N PHE A 3 4.73 -9.61 -1.27
CA PHE A 3 3.80 -8.96 -2.20
C PHE A 3 4.20 -7.52 -2.53
N LEU A 4 4.23 -6.63 -1.54
CA LEU A 4 4.56 -5.22 -1.78
C LEU A 4 5.98 -5.02 -2.30
N THR A 5 6.94 -5.86 -1.90
CA THR A 5 8.31 -5.82 -2.47
C THR A 5 8.35 -6.28 -3.92
N SER A 6 7.49 -7.24 -4.30
CA SER A 6 7.32 -7.65 -5.69
C SER A 6 6.69 -6.54 -6.53
N VAL A 7 5.72 -5.80 -5.98
CA VAL A 7 5.12 -4.65 -6.67
C VAL A 7 6.10 -3.47 -6.75
N LEU A 8 6.91 -3.25 -5.70
CA LEU A 8 7.94 -2.21 -5.66
C LEU A 8 9.01 -2.40 -6.74
N GLY A 9 9.39 -3.65 -7.02
CA GLY A 9 10.37 -4.00 -8.06
C GLY A 9 11.84 -3.77 -7.66
N HIS A 10 12.10 -3.24 -6.47
CA HIS A 10 13.43 -3.06 -5.90
C HIS A 10 13.45 -3.31 -4.38
N VAL A 11 14.64 -3.22 -3.79
CA VAL A 11 14.81 -3.32 -2.33
C VAL A 11 14.37 -1.99 -1.68
N PRO A 12 13.36 -1.99 -0.80
CA PRO A 12 12.84 -0.75 -0.21
C PRO A 12 13.90 -0.02 0.62
N ARG A 13 13.89 1.31 0.55
CA ARG A 13 14.82 2.17 1.29
C ARG A 13 14.15 2.82 2.49
N SER A 14 14.91 3.01 3.56
CA SER A 14 14.42 3.72 4.74
C SER A 14 13.96 5.14 4.35
N GLY A 15 12.73 5.51 4.73
CA GLY A 15 12.14 6.81 4.41
C GLY A 15 11.50 6.90 3.01
N GLU A 16 11.53 5.83 2.21
CA GLU A 16 10.79 5.77 0.95
C GLU A 16 9.29 5.72 1.20
N ILE A 17 8.54 6.54 0.47
CA ILE A 17 7.08 6.53 0.48
C ILE A 17 6.61 5.70 -0.70
N PHE A 18 5.80 4.68 -0.43
CA PHE A 18 5.24 3.82 -1.46
C PHE A 18 3.74 3.66 -1.25
N GLU A 19 2.97 3.83 -2.32
CA GLU A 19 1.53 3.63 -2.32
C GLU A 19 1.10 2.90 -3.59
N THR A 20 0.19 1.92 -3.47
CA THR A 20 -0.31 1.15 -4.60
C THR A 20 -1.73 0.65 -4.37
N ASP A 21 -2.50 0.54 -5.46
CA ASP A 21 -3.86 0.02 -5.43
C ASP A 21 -3.89 -1.41 -5.96
N TYR A 22 -4.50 -2.33 -5.21
CA TYR A 22 -4.65 -3.72 -5.60
C TYR A 22 -5.93 -4.32 -5.02
N GLY A 23 -6.74 -4.96 -5.88
CA GLY A 23 -7.94 -5.70 -5.46
C GLY A 23 -8.99 -4.84 -4.74
N GLY A 24 -9.12 -3.55 -5.07
CA GLY A 24 -10.05 -2.64 -4.40
C GLY A 24 -9.52 -2.05 -3.09
N TYR A 25 -8.23 -2.22 -2.79
CA TYR A 25 -7.58 -1.67 -1.62
C TYR A 25 -6.37 -0.81 -2.00
N ASN A 26 -6.19 0.30 -1.30
CA ASN A 26 -5.02 1.17 -1.37
C ASN A 26 -4.07 0.78 -0.21
N PHE A 27 -2.85 0.40 -0.56
CA PHE A 27 -1.78 0.04 0.34
C PHE A 27 -0.78 1.19 0.41
N HIS A 28 -0.59 1.77 1.58
CA HIS A 28 0.35 2.86 1.83
C HIS A 28 1.40 2.41 2.84
N VAL A 29 2.68 2.38 2.43
CA VAL A 29 3.80 2.03 3.31
C VAL A 29 4.09 3.20 4.26
N ILE A 30 3.95 2.94 5.56
CA ILE A 30 4.16 3.94 6.61
C ILE A 30 5.62 3.96 7.06
N SER A 31 6.25 2.79 7.16
CA SER A 31 7.62 2.69 7.68
C SER A 31 8.39 1.54 7.07
N ILE A 32 9.64 1.82 6.73
CA ILE A 32 10.65 0.87 6.26
C ILE A 32 11.84 0.97 7.23
N SER A 33 12.30 -0.18 7.72
CA SER A 33 13.50 -0.28 8.53
C SER A 33 14.27 -1.54 8.16
N ASN A 34 15.60 -1.42 8.06
CA ASN A 34 16.49 -2.50 7.66
C ASN A 34 16.09 -3.15 6.33
N HIS A 35 15.71 -2.35 5.33
CA HIS A 35 15.21 -2.82 4.03
C HIS A 35 13.95 -3.71 4.08
N VAL A 36 13.22 -3.65 5.20
CA VAL A 36 12.00 -4.40 5.41
C VAL A 36 10.86 -3.42 5.67
N ILE A 37 9.74 -3.64 4.98
CA ILE A 37 8.50 -2.92 5.26
C ILE A 37 8.02 -3.35 6.65
N GLN A 38 7.93 -2.39 7.57
CA GLN A 38 7.55 -2.62 8.96
C GLN A 38 6.05 -2.37 9.18
N SER A 39 5.50 -1.38 8.49
CA SER A 39 4.12 -0.96 8.70
C SER A 39 3.50 -0.48 7.39
N VAL A 40 2.27 -0.93 7.17
CA VAL A 40 1.47 -0.62 5.98
C VAL A 40 0.07 -0.25 6.44
N ARG A 41 -0.46 0.84 5.92
CA ARG A 41 -1.86 1.19 6.04
C ARG A 41 -2.61 0.65 4.85
N VAL A 42 -3.73 -0.02 5.10
CA VAL A 42 -4.63 -0.50 4.04
C VAL A 42 -5.94 0.27 4.17
N ARG A 43 -6.45 0.79 3.04
CA ARG A 43 -7.76 1.42 2.96
C ARG A 43 -8.56 0.76 1.85
N ALA A 44 -9.82 0.45 2.12
CA ALA A 44 -10.74 0.08 1.04
C ALA A 44 -10.92 1.31 0.14
N ILE A 45 -10.66 1.14 -1.14
CA ILE A 45 -11.03 2.11 -2.15
C ILE A 45 -12.52 1.86 -2.33
N LYS A 46 -13.36 2.61 -1.62
CA LYS A 46 -14.80 2.60 -1.92
C LYS A 46 -14.91 2.92 -3.40
N ASP A 47 -15.43 1.96 -4.17
CA ASP A 47 -15.85 2.25 -5.52
C ASP A 47 -16.77 3.48 -5.45
N PRO A 48 -16.50 4.57 -6.19
CA PRO A 48 -17.34 5.75 -6.15
C PRO A 48 -18.80 5.47 -6.52
N SER A 49 -19.12 4.27 -7.05
CA SER A 49 -20.48 3.83 -7.36
C SER A 49 -21.25 3.24 -6.17
N SER A 50 -20.59 2.92 -5.04
CA SER A 50 -21.24 2.28 -3.88
C SER A 50 -21.43 3.24 -2.71
N GLY A 51 -22.04 4.40 -2.97
CA GLY A 51 -22.28 5.42 -1.96
C GLY A 51 -23.22 6.57 -2.34
N ALA A 52 -24.10 6.40 -3.32
CA ALA A 52 -25.27 7.26 -3.45
C ALA A 52 -26.45 6.56 -2.77
N GLY A 53 -26.57 6.75 -1.46
CA GLY A 53 -27.81 6.47 -0.75
C GLY A 53 -28.87 7.45 -1.25
N THR A 54 -29.85 6.90 -1.95
CA THR A 54 -31.14 7.52 -2.31
C THR A 54 -31.88 8.07 -1.10
#